data_AF-A0A2D6T5M3-F1
#
_entry.id   AF-A0A2D6T5M3-F1
#
_cell.length_a   1.000
_cell.length_b   1.000
_cell.length_c   1.000
_cell.angle_alpha   90.00
_cell.angle_beta   90.00
_cell.angle_gamma   90.00
#
_symmetry.space_group_name_H-M   'P 1'
#
loop_
_entity.id
_entity.type
_entity.pdbx_description
1 polymer ?
#
loop_
_entity_poly.entity_id
_entity_poly.type
_entity_poly.pdbx_seq_one_letter_code
_entity_poly.pdbx_strand_id
1 'polypeptide(L)'
;MLLGLAAAAEDDLDSRPSHHDDEDEHDHDDFETFSLDFAAVPEPQALVARLEPVIAAHDILRIKGFVAVEGKTMRLVVQAVGGRVQHYYDRDWQPGEGHTSRLVVIGQQGLDQAAISAAITDRN
;
A
#
# COMPACT_ATOMS: atom_id res chain seq x y z
N MET A 1 23.44 48.39 7.10
CA MET A 1 24.62 47.66 6.58
C MET A 1 24.53 46.24 7.15
N LEU A 2 23.80 45.33 6.52
CA LEU A 2 24.19 44.43 5.41
C LEU A 2 25.15 43.28 5.83
N LEU A 3 24.59 42.05 5.76
CA LEU A 3 25.13 40.73 5.38
C LEU A 3 25.74 39.71 6.38
N GLY A 4 25.35 38.44 6.13
CA GLY A 4 26.10 37.17 6.34
C GLY A 4 25.38 36.19 7.29
N LEU A 5 24.54 35.22 6.88
CA LEU A 5 24.71 33.97 6.08
C LEU A 5 25.57 32.86 6.75
N ALA A 6 24.91 31.69 6.97
CA ALA A 6 25.44 30.34 7.22
C ALA A 6 26.16 30.09 8.57
N ALA A 7 26.18 28.92 9.20
CA ALA A 7 25.54 27.61 9.12
C ALA A 7 26.15 26.78 10.27
N ALA A 8 25.48 25.68 10.69
CA ALA A 8 26.01 24.60 11.56
C ALA A 8 26.25 25.00 13.04
N ALA A 9 26.11 24.16 14.05
CA ALA A 9 26.00 22.71 14.16
C ALA A 9 25.30 22.38 15.49
N GLU A 10 24.34 21.47 15.48
CA GLU A 10 23.94 20.64 16.63
C GLU A 10 24.02 19.23 16.05
N ASP A 11 25.18 18.57 16.06
CA ASP A 11 25.86 17.87 17.17
C ASP A 11 25.03 16.73 17.78
N ASP A 12 25.59 15.54 17.61
CA ASP A 12 25.37 14.31 18.38
C ASP A 12 24.16 13.42 18.06
N LEU A 13 24.38 12.44 17.17
CA LEU A 13 23.86 11.08 17.30
C LEU A 13 24.87 10.10 16.68
N ASP A 14 26.01 9.93 17.36
CA ASP A 14 26.85 8.75 17.19
C ASP A 14 26.11 7.51 17.71
N SER A 15 26.47 6.35 17.15
CA SER A 15 26.10 5.01 17.59
C SER A 15 24.72 4.50 17.20
N ARG A 16 24.65 4.02 15.95
CA ARG A 16 24.24 2.63 15.73
C ARG A 16 24.85 2.07 14.43
N PRO A 17 25.73 1.05 14.50
CA PRO A 17 26.14 0.34 13.29
C PRO A 17 24.90 -0.26 12.64
N SER A 18 24.59 0.20 11.44
CA SER A 18 23.56 -0.40 10.58
C SER A 18 24.16 -1.64 9.93
N HIS A 19 24.42 -2.67 10.75
CA HIS A 19 24.71 -4.00 10.26
C HIS A 19 23.34 -4.69 10.11
N HIS A 20 22.68 -4.44 8.98
CA HIS A 20 21.61 -5.30 8.50
C HIS A 20 22.18 -6.04 7.30
N ASP A 21 23.15 -6.90 7.59
CA ASP A 21 23.68 -7.92 6.71
C ASP A 21 23.67 -9.20 7.54
N ASP A 22 22.50 -9.81 7.68
CA ASP A 22 22.35 -11.19 8.17
C ASP A 22 20.92 -11.64 7.81
N GLU A 23 20.84 -12.38 6.71
CA GLU A 23 19.97 -13.52 6.49
C GLU A 23 18.78 -13.69 7.45
N ASP A 24 17.62 -13.12 7.10
CA ASP A 24 16.33 -13.52 7.73
C ASP A 24 15.62 -14.51 6.79
N GLU A 25 16.13 -15.74 6.77
CA GLU A 25 15.48 -16.91 6.15
C GLU A 25 14.35 -17.49 7.03
N HIS A 26 13.76 -16.72 7.95
CA HIS A 26 12.83 -17.27 8.94
C HIS A 26 11.48 -16.52 9.01
N ASP A 27 10.40 -17.30 8.80
CA ASP A 27 9.00 -17.05 9.15
C ASP A 27 8.05 -16.42 8.10
N HIS A 28 8.24 -16.71 6.82
CA HIS A 28 7.23 -16.46 5.78
C HIS A 28 6.34 -17.69 5.46
N ASP A 29 6.33 -18.74 6.30
CA ASP A 29 5.66 -20.01 5.97
C ASP A 29 4.15 -20.03 6.25
N ASP A 30 3.62 -19.16 7.13
CA ASP A 30 2.19 -19.22 7.50
C ASP A 30 1.29 -18.30 6.65
N PHE A 31 1.88 -17.30 5.98
CA PHE A 31 1.12 -16.25 5.26
C PHE A 31 1.64 -15.99 3.86
N GLU A 32 0.72 -15.85 2.91
CA GLU A 32 1.03 -15.42 1.55
C GLU A 32 0.88 -13.90 1.43
N THR A 33 1.88 -13.27 0.81
CA THR A 33 1.86 -11.82 0.54
C THR A 33 2.13 -11.56 -0.92
N PHE A 34 1.29 -10.73 -1.55
CA PHE A 34 1.54 -10.27 -2.90
C PHE A 34 1.13 -8.82 -3.14
N SER A 35 1.73 -8.23 -4.17
CA SER A 35 1.36 -6.89 -4.67
C SER A 35 0.56 -7.02 -5.94
N LEU A 36 -0.50 -6.22 -6.04
CA LEU A 36 -1.35 -6.06 -7.20
C LEU A 36 -1.26 -4.63 -7.69
N ASP A 37 -0.85 -4.43 -8.93
CA ASP A 37 -0.98 -3.15 -9.62
C ASP A 37 -2.14 -3.17 -10.61
N PHE A 38 -2.87 -2.05 -10.70
CA PHE A 38 -4.02 -1.89 -11.59
C PHE A 38 -4.26 -0.42 -11.93
N ALA A 39 -5.14 -0.19 -12.89
CA ALA A 39 -5.49 1.14 -13.37
C ALA A 39 -6.22 1.98 -12.30
N ALA A 40 -6.44 3.26 -12.61
CA ALA A 40 -7.28 4.12 -11.81
C ALA A 40 -8.72 3.57 -11.74
N VAL A 41 -9.34 3.67 -10.57
CA VAL A 41 -10.73 3.29 -10.34
C VAL A 41 -11.64 4.51 -10.42
N PRO A 42 -12.86 4.38 -10.95
CA PRO A 42 -13.80 5.50 -11.01
C PRO A 42 -14.29 5.90 -9.61
N GLU A 43 -14.60 4.91 -8.76
CA GLU A 43 -15.17 5.13 -7.45
C GLU A 43 -14.49 4.26 -6.38
N PRO A 44 -13.98 4.86 -5.29
CA PRO A 44 -13.34 4.10 -4.22
C PRO A 44 -14.32 3.26 -3.42
N GLN A 45 -15.58 3.71 -3.29
CA GLN A 45 -16.61 2.97 -2.60
C GLN A 45 -16.94 1.64 -3.31
N ALA A 46 -16.91 1.63 -4.65
CA ALA A 46 -17.10 0.42 -5.44
C ALA A 46 -15.95 -0.58 -5.23
N LEU A 47 -14.71 -0.08 -5.12
CA LEU A 47 -13.57 -0.92 -4.78
C LEU A 47 -13.72 -1.52 -3.38
N VAL A 48 -14.10 -0.72 -2.39
CA VAL A 48 -14.32 -1.18 -1.01
C VAL A 48 -15.38 -2.27 -0.94
N ALA A 49 -16.53 -2.04 -1.58
CA ALA A 49 -17.63 -3.01 -1.62
C ALA A 49 -17.25 -4.35 -2.28
N ARG A 50 -16.23 -4.35 -3.14
CA ARG A 50 -15.65 -5.56 -3.74
C ARG A 50 -14.61 -6.22 -2.86
N LEU A 51 -13.81 -5.43 -2.13
CA LEU A 51 -12.80 -5.95 -1.22
C LEU A 51 -13.45 -6.71 -0.04
N GLU A 52 -14.57 -6.23 0.50
CA GLU A 52 -15.26 -6.89 1.62
C GLU A 52 -15.57 -8.39 1.38
N PRO A 53 -16.29 -8.80 0.31
CA PRO A 53 -16.56 -10.20 0.03
C PRO A 53 -15.30 -10.99 -0.36
N VAL A 54 -14.34 -10.37 -1.04
CA VAL A 54 -13.07 -11.02 -1.42
C VAL A 54 -12.24 -11.34 -0.17
N ILE A 55 -12.17 -10.43 0.79
CA ILE A 55 -11.48 -10.64 2.06
C ILE A 55 -12.12 -11.79 2.84
N ALA A 56 -13.46 -11.83 2.89
CA ALA A 56 -14.19 -12.89 3.57
C ALA A 56 -14.06 -14.26 2.86
N ALA A 57 -14.00 -14.28 1.53
CA ALA A 57 -13.93 -15.51 0.74
C ALA A 57 -12.53 -16.12 0.69
N HIS A 58 -11.47 -15.29 0.72
CA HIS A 58 -10.08 -15.73 0.56
C HIS A 58 -9.26 -15.66 1.85
N ASP A 59 -9.90 -15.50 3.02
CA ASP A 59 -9.25 -15.39 4.33
C ASP A 59 -8.08 -14.37 4.35
N ILE A 60 -8.37 -13.19 3.79
CA ILE A 60 -7.39 -12.11 3.72
C ILE A 60 -7.30 -11.46 5.10
N LEU A 61 -6.10 -11.46 5.68
CA LEU A 61 -5.84 -10.90 6.99
C LEU A 61 -5.69 -9.38 6.92
N ARG A 62 -4.98 -8.90 5.89
CA ARG A 62 -4.69 -7.48 5.74
C ARG A 62 -4.52 -7.09 4.28
N ILE A 63 -5.02 -5.91 3.94
CA ILE A 63 -4.72 -5.23 2.67
C ILE A 63 -4.17 -3.86 3.00
N LYS A 64 -3.15 -3.40 2.29
CA LYS A 64 -2.66 -2.02 2.38
C LYS A 64 -2.18 -1.55 1.02
N GLY A 65 -2.45 -0.30 0.68
CA GLY A 65 -1.90 0.26 -0.53
C GLY A 65 -2.51 1.59 -0.88
N PHE A 66 -2.29 2.00 -2.12
CA PHE A 66 -2.82 3.23 -2.66
C PHE A 66 -3.52 2.98 -3.98
N VAL A 67 -4.54 3.77 -4.24
CA VAL A 67 -5.43 3.61 -5.38
C VAL A 67 -5.52 4.95 -6.09
N ALA A 68 -5.32 4.94 -7.40
CA ALA A 68 -5.58 6.10 -8.23
C ALA A 68 -7.09 6.19 -8.47
N VAL A 69 -7.69 7.35 -8.24
CA VAL A 69 -9.12 7.58 -8.48
C VAL A 69 -9.28 8.46 -9.71
N GLU A 70 -10.11 8.06 -10.67
CA GLU A 70 -10.35 8.82 -11.89
C GLU A 70 -10.88 10.22 -11.55
N GLY A 71 -10.28 11.25 -12.14
CA GLY A 71 -10.64 12.65 -11.88
C GLY A 71 -10.13 13.22 -10.55
N LYS A 72 -9.30 12.48 -9.79
CA LYS A 72 -8.63 12.97 -8.58
C LYS A 72 -7.12 13.01 -8.76
N THR A 73 -6.53 14.12 -8.34
CA THR A 73 -5.07 14.29 -8.26
C THR A 73 -4.49 13.74 -6.96
N MET A 74 -5.33 13.39 -5.98
CA MET A 74 -4.89 12.79 -4.72
C MET A 74 -4.88 11.27 -4.78
N ARG A 75 -3.84 10.66 -4.21
CA ARG A 75 -3.80 9.21 -4.00
C ARG A 75 -4.70 8.83 -2.83
N LEU A 76 -5.49 7.78 -3.02
CA LEU A 76 -6.32 7.21 -1.97
C LEU A 76 -5.58 6.06 -1.31
N VAL A 77 -5.27 6.19 -0.03
CA VAL A 77 -4.76 5.06 0.75
C VAL A 77 -5.92 4.17 1.12
N VAL A 78 -5.80 2.88 0.84
CA VAL A 78 -6.78 1.84 1.21
C VAL A 78 -6.07 0.86 2.14
N GLN A 79 -6.69 0.60 3.28
CA GLN A 79 -6.23 -0.40 4.24
C GLN A 79 -7.41 -1.23 4.71
N ALA A 80 -7.24 -2.55 4.75
CA ALA A 80 -8.23 -3.46 5.29
C ALA A 80 -7.56 -4.37 6.32
N VAL A 81 -8.29 -4.71 7.38
CA VAL A 81 -7.85 -5.68 8.40
C VAL A 81 -9.04 -6.59 8.69
N GLY A 82 -8.95 -7.85 8.28
CA GLY A 82 -10.10 -8.73 8.15
C GLY A 82 -11.24 -8.06 7.37
N GLY A 83 -12.49 -8.26 7.80
CA GLY A 83 -13.68 -7.70 7.11
C GLY A 83 -13.89 -6.19 7.24
N ARG A 84 -12.92 -5.41 7.75
CA ARG A 84 -13.06 -3.95 7.89
C ARG A 84 -12.12 -3.24 6.93
N VAL A 85 -12.70 -2.59 5.93
CA VAL A 85 -11.97 -1.76 4.95
C VAL A 85 -12.08 -0.29 5.35
N GLN A 86 -10.96 0.42 5.36
CA GLN A 86 -10.87 1.86 5.54
C GLN A 86 -10.10 2.49 4.39
N HIS A 87 -10.47 3.70 4.02
CA HIS A 87 -9.76 4.47 3.00
C HIS A 87 -9.71 5.96 3.37
N TYR A 88 -8.65 6.63 2.98
CA TYR A 88 -8.48 8.07 3.18
C TYR A 88 -7.55 8.65 2.11
N TYR A 89 -7.70 9.94 1.81
CA TYR A 89 -6.79 10.63 0.90
C TYR A 89 -5.55 11.08 1.65
N ASP A 90 -4.37 10.74 1.11
CA ASP A 90 -3.09 10.98 1.78
C ASP A 90 -2.39 12.24 1.25
N ARG A 91 -1.99 12.23 -0.03
CA ARG A 91 -1.32 13.36 -0.68
C ARG A 91 -1.65 13.40 -2.18
N ASP A 92 -1.33 14.52 -2.80
CA ASP A 92 -1.37 14.65 -4.26
C ASP A 92 -0.32 13.75 -4.93
N TRP A 93 -0.64 13.21 -6.10
CA TRP A 93 0.31 12.50 -6.96
C TRP A 93 1.41 13.47 -7.38
N GLN A 94 2.68 13.08 -7.24
CA GLN A 94 3.76 13.95 -7.70
C GLN A 94 3.77 14.02 -9.24
N PRO A 95 4.19 15.16 -9.82
CA PRO A 95 4.37 15.27 -11.26
C PRO A 95 5.39 14.23 -11.74
N GLY A 96 4.92 13.24 -12.52
CA GLY A 96 5.73 12.13 -13.02
C GLY A 96 5.54 10.80 -12.29
N GLU A 97 4.79 10.75 -11.18
CA GLU A 97 4.30 9.49 -10.63
C GLU A 97 3.20 8.93 -11.56
N GLY A 98 3.30 7.65 -11.91
CA GLY A 98 2.21 6.97 -12.62
C GLY A 98 0.98 6.93 -11.73
N HIS A 99 -0.16 7.44 -12.22
CA HIS A 99 -1.46 7.34 -11.56
C HIS A 99 -1.96 5.89 -11.57
N THR A 100 -1.21 5.02 -10.90
CA THR A 100 -1.40 3.57 -10.89
C THR A 100 -1.76 3.17 -9.47
N SER A 101 -2.75 2.31 -9.36
CA SER A 101 -3.16 1.72 -8.10
C SER A 101 -2.22 0.57 -7.75
N ARG A 102 -1.79 0.49 -6.49
CA ARG A 102 -1.03 -0.64 -5.95
C ARG A 102 -1.60 -1.05 -4.60
N LEU A 103 -2.04 -2.29 -4.51
CA LEU A 103 -2.49 -2.91 -3.27
C LEU A 103 -1.56 -4.06 -2.91
N VAL A 104 -1.22 -4.18 -1.64
CA VAL A 104 -0.52 -5.32 -1.06
C VAL A 104 -1.53 -6.11 -0.26
N VAL A 105 -1.71 -7.38 -0.62
CA VAL A 105 -2.62 -8.32 0.02
C VAL A 105 -1.80 -9.30 0.83
N ILE A 106 -2.23 -9.56 2.06
CA ILE A 106 -1.61 -10.48 3.02
C ILE A 106 -2.71 -11.38 3.56
N GLY A 107 -2.58 -12.69 3.40
CA GLY A 107 -3.54 -13.68 3.89
C GLY A 107 -2.85 -15.00 4.27
N GLN A 108 -3.63 -16.04 4.57
CA GLN A 108 -3.11 -17.38 4.88
C GLN A 108 -2.51 -18.07 3.64
N GLN A 109 -1.70 -19.11 3.85
CA GLN A 109 -1.22 -19.99 2.79
C GLN A 109 -2.36 -20.53 1.90
N GLY A 110 -2.13 -20.59 0.59
CA GLY A 110 -3.15 -21.03 -0.38
C GLY A 110 -4.08 -19.92 -0.84
N LEU A 111 -3.64 -18.65 -0.74
CA LEU A 111 -4.38 -17.52 -1.28
C LEU A 111 -4.48 -17.65 -2.81
N ASP A 112 -5.69 -17.53 -3.34
CA ASP A 112 -5.89 -17.57 -4.79
C ASP A 112 -5.59 -16.19 -5.38
N GLN A 113 -4.30 -15.88 -5.53
CA GLN A 113 -3.84 -14.59 -6.06
C GLN A 113 -4.50 -14.25 -7.40
N ALA A 114 -4.71 -15.24 -8.26
CA ALA A 114 -5.36 -15.07 -9.56
C ALA A 114 -6.84 -14.68 -9.40
N ALA A 115 -7.59 -15.37 -8.55
CA ALA A 115 -8.98 -15.01 -8.28
C ALA A 115 -9.11 -13.63 -7.59
N ILE A 116 -8.25 -13.32 -6.62
CA ILE A 116 -8.26 -12.03 -5.91
C ILE A 116 -7.89 -10.89 -6.87
N SER A 117 -6.83 -11.07 -7.66
CA SER A 117 -6.42 -10.08 -8.66
C SER A 117 -7.51 -9.83 -9.69
N ALA A 118 -8.14 -10.88 -10.22
CA ALA A 118 -9.30 -10.76 -11.09
C ALA A 118 -10.46 -10.05 -10.38
N ALA A 119 -10.82 -10.45 -9.16
CA ALA A 119 -11.92 -9.87 -8.40
C ALA A 119 -11.70 -8.40 -8.01
N ILE A 120 -10.46 -7.91 -7.96
CA ILE A 120 -10.11 -6.50 -7.72
C ILE A 120 -10.01 -5.69 -9.03
N THR A 121 -9.55 -6.31 -10.12
CA THR A 121 -9.33 -5.63 -11.42
C THR A 121 -10.55 -5.65 -12.34
N ASP A 122 -11.47 -6.59 -12.14
CA ASP A 122 -12.66 -6.79 -12.97
C ASP A 122 -13.53 -5.50 -13.03
N ARG A 123 -13.69 -4.89 -14.20
CA ARG A 123 -14.59 -3.74 -14.39
C ARG A 123 -15.95 -4.24 -14.90
N ASN A 124 -16.63 -5.09 -14.15
CA ASN A 124 -18.07 -5.32 -14.39
C ASN A 124 -18.89 -4.11 -13.91
#